data_AF-A0A1J0GHJ5-F1
#
_entry.id   AF-A0A1J0GHJ5-F1
#
_cell.length_a   1.000
_cell.length_b   1.000
_cell.length_c   1.000
_cell.angle_alpha   90.00
_cell.angle_beta   90.00
_cell.angle_gamma   90.00
#
_symmetry.space_group_name_H-M   'P 1'
#
loop_
_entity.id
_entity.type
_entity.pdbx_description
1 polymer ?
#
loop_
_entity_poly.entity_id
_entity_poly.type
_entity_poly.pdbx_seq_one_letter_code
_entity_poly.pdbx_strand_id
1 'polypeptide(L)'
;MAILTSIKDALSAKQYKAEIEKLIEENKNLKYIKLTPTQMGMSRILSKTKELEAELEEYDKLILTKTKAIEELNIEYGNQATYQTREFEEKSNEYDHKIELKDKELEDKSIENDNIIESKKKEYDDLIDLKAKELEDKSAEYDNLINGKKEEYDNLIQIKGKELEDKSTEYDEFIERKSKEYEDTFKQKAIELEQKSSEYEDLIETKTKSIEELNLEYNNTKTSVDDLNSQIITLDDDVSMQGFGIYKSEYNLMNSVKCSTMLAEIREKQVDMIKSKEAIEFKQWIINGNINENNQLAGDMTDDMIKLVVRIFNDECDSIINKVKFSNIEAIENRIKKFFEDLNKLGNITQVKISPKYFNTKMEELYLSYEYKLKDQEEKESKTT
;
A
#
# COMPACT_ATOMS: atom_id res chain seq x y z
N MET A 1 -26.41 -106.33 -36.36
CA MET A 1 -27.65 -107.10 -36.64
C MET A 1 -27.45 -108.28 -37.60
N ALA A 2 -26.22 -108.68 -37.95
CA ALA A 2 -25.94 -109.87 -38.77
C ALA A 2 -25.57 -111.14 -37.95
N ILE A 3 -25.33 -111.00 -36.64
CA ILE A 3 -24.78 -112.05 -35.77
C ILE A 3 -25.89 -113.00 -35.23
N LEU A 4 -27.14 -112.55 -35.13
CA LEU A 4 -28.26 -113.32 -34.55
C LEU A 4 -28.94 -114.28 -35.53
N THR A 5 -28.75 -114.09 -36.84
CA THR A 5 -29.32 -114.96 -37.89
C THR A 5 -28.49 -116.24 -38.09
N SER A 6 -27.18 -116.16 -37.85
CA SER A 6 -26.23 -117.25 -38.11
C SER A 6 -26.28 -118.43 -37.12
N ILE A 7 -26.79 -118.23 -35.89
CA ILE A 7 -26.86 -119.28 -34.86
C ILE A 7 -28.06 -120.21 -35.08
N LYS A 8 -29.13 -119.73 -35.72
CA LYS A 8 -30.36 -120.49 -35.97
C LYS A 8 -30.19 -121.55 -37.07
N ASP A 9 -29.27 -121.30 -38.01
CA ASP A 9 -28.96 -122.19 -39.13
C ASP A 9 -28.05 -123.37 -38.72
N ALA A 10 -27.23 -123.19 -37.68
CA ALA A 10 -26.35 -124.24 -37.17
C ALA A 10 -27.08 -125.34 -36.38
N LEU A 11 -28.20 -125.00 -35.72
CA LEU A 11 -28.98 -125.93 -34.89
C LEU A 11 -29.90 -126.83 -35.71
N SER A 12 -30.42 -126.32 -36.83
CA SER A 12 -31.28 -127.06 -37.77
C SER A 12 -30.49 -128.10 -38.58
N ALA A 13 -29.23 -127.83 -38.92
CA ALA A 13 -28.35 -128.77 -39.61
C ALA A 13 -28.05 -130.06 -38.83
N LYS A 14 -28.12 -130.03 -37.49
CA LYS A 14 -27.77 -131.17 -36.63
C LYS A 14 -28.89 -132.24 -36.57
N GLN A 15 -30.15 -131.85 -36.75
CA GLN A 15 -31.31 -132.75 -36.77
C GLN A 15 -31.42 -133.54 -38.09
N TYR A 16 -31.12 -132.92 -39.23
CA TYR A 16 -31.16 -133.59 -40.54
C TYR A 16 -30.15 -134.73 -40.69
N LYS A 17 -29.01 -134.66 -39.97
CA LYS A 17 -27.95 -135.68 -40.02
C LYS A 17 -28.38 -137.04 -39.45
N ALA A 18 -29.22 -137.07 -38.42
CA ALA A 18 -29.65 -138.31 -37.77
C ALA A 18 -30.70 -139.09 -38.57
N GLU A 19 -31.50 -138.40 -39.39
CA GLU A 19 -32.58 -139.01 -40.18
C GLU A 19 -32.05 -139.66 -41.48
N ILE A 20 -30.92 -139.16 -41.98
CA ILE A 20 -30.23 -139.69 -43.17
C ILE A 20 -29.53 -141.03 -42.88
N GLU A 21 -28.97 -141.23 -41.68
CA GLU A 21 -28.31 -142.49 -41.30
C GLU A 21 -29.27 -143.69 -41.26
N LYS A 22 -30.55 -143.46 -40.93
CA LYS A 22 -31.58 -144.53 -40.87
C LYS A 22 -32.00 -145.04 -42.25
N LEU A 23 -32.02 -144.15 -43.26
CA LEU A 23 -32.39 -144.48 -44.64
C LEU A 23 -31.28 -145.21 -45.41
N ILE A 24 -30.03 -145.10 -44.96
CA ILE A 24 -28.87 -145.81 -45.55
C ILE A 24 -28.90 -147.31 -45.23
N GLU A 25 -29.44 -147.72 -44.07
CA GLU A 25 -29.48 -149.13 -43.66
C GLU A 25 -30.57 -149.94 -44.41
N GLU A 26 -31.72 -149.34 -44.72
CA GLU A 26 -32.81 -150.01 -45.46
C GLU A 26 -32.45 -150.31 -46.92
N ASN A 27 -31.54 -149.55 -47.51
CA ASN A 27 -31.19 -149.62 -48.94
C ASN A 27 -30.28 -150.81 -49.31
N LYS A 28 -29.69 -151.51 -48.33
CA LYS A 28 -28.79 -152.65 -48.59
C LYS A 28 -29.51 -153.93 -49.05
N ASN A 29 -30.84 -154.04 -48.90
CA ASN A 29 -31.57 -155.31 -49.02
C ASN A 29 -32.29 -155.63 -50.36
N LEU A 30 -32.15 -154.83 -51.44
CA LEU A 30 -32.94 -155.04 -52.67
C LEU A 30 -32.11 -155.09 -53.97
N LYS A 31 -31.23 -156.09 -54.10
CA LYS A 31 -30.44 -156.36 -55.32
C LYS A 31 -31.22 -157.30 -56.28
N TYR A 32 -31.36 -156.87 -57.54
CA TYR A 32 -31.84 -157.57 -58.77
C TYR A 32 -33.24 -157.19 -59.31
N ILE A 33 -33.28 -156.38 -60.40
CA ILE A 33 -34.14 -156.42 -61.62
C ILE A 33 -33.83 -155.21 -62.56
N LYS A 34 -34.05 -155.36 -63.88
CA LYS A 34 -33.67 -154.51 -65.06
C LYS A 34 -33.98 -152.99 -64.97
N LEU A 35 -33.09 -152.18 -65.59
CA LEU A 35 -33.08 -150.69 -65.64
C LEU A 35 -34.43 -150.05 -66.08
N THR A 36 -35.12 -149.36 -65.18
CA THR A 36 -36.33 -148.54 -65.43
C THR A 36 -35.97 -147.03 -65.53
N PRO A 37 -36.83 -146.15 -66.09
CA PRO A 37 -36.61 -144.69 -66.17
C PRO A 37 -36.16 -144.03 -64.83
N THR A 38 -36.56 -144.64 -63.71
CA THR A 38 -36.16 -144.30 -62.34
C THR A 38 -34.65 -144.37 -62.11
N GLN A 39 -33.95 -145.32 -62.75
CA GLN A 39 -32.49 -145.48 -62.61
C GLN A 39 -31.69 -144.51 -63.51
N MET A 40 -32.25 -144.02 -64.62
CA MET A 40 -31.69 -142.86 -65.33
C MET A 40 -31.82 -141.56 -64.51
N GLY A 41 -32.92 -141.41 -63.76
CA GLY A 41 -33.08 -140.34 -62.77
C GLY A 41 -32.03 -140.40 -61.66
N MET A 42 -31.77 -141.59 -61.12
CA MET A 42 -30.79 -141.81 -60.04
C MET A 42 -29.33 -141.53 -60.49
N SER A 43 -28.96 -141.86 -61.73
CA SER A 43 -27.64 -141.52 -62.30
C SER A 43 -27.47 -140.00 -62.52
N ARG A 44 -28.53 -139.30 -62.94
CA ARG A 44 -28.52 -137.83 -63.03
C ARG A 44 -28.39 -137.19 -61.65
N ILE A 45 -29.08 -137.73 -60.65
CA ILE A 45 -28.97 -137.28 -59.25
C ILE A 45 -27.53 -137.47 -58.75
N LEU A 46 -26.91 -138.63 -58.98
CA LEU A 46 -25.54 -138.90 -58.54
C LEU A 46 -24.50 -137.96 -59.18
N SER A 47 -24.66 -137.64 -60.47
CA SER A 47 -23.81 -136.66 -61.16
C SER A 47 -23.99 -135.25 -60.59
N LYS A 48 -25.24 -134.87 -60.28
CA LYS A 48 -25.57 -133.58 -59.66
C LYS A 48 -25.01 -133.49 -58.24
N THR A 49 -25.03 -134.58 -57.48
CA THR A 49 -24.43 -134.66 -56.14
C THR A 49 -22.91 -134.46 -56.20
N LYS A 50 -22.22 -135.09 -57.16
CA LYS A 50 -20.77 -134.87 -57.36
C LYS A 50 -20.42 -133.44 -57.77
N GLU A 51 -21.23 -132.81 -58.62
CA GLU A 51 -21.08 -131.38 -58.94
C GLU A 51 -21.22 -130.52 -57.68
N LEU A 52 -22.26 -130.75 -56.89
CA LEU A 52 -22.51 -130.02 -55.63
C LEU A 52 -21.41 -130.25 -54.58
N GLU A 53 -20.85 -131.46 -54.49
CA GLU A 53 -19.72 -131.77 -53.61
C GLU A 53 -18.45 -131.01 -54.04
N ALA A 54 -18.18 -130.94 -55.35
CA ALA A 54 -17.06 -130.16 -55.88
C ALA A 54 -17.24 -128.65 -55.65
N GLU A 55 -18.45 -128.14 -55.84
CA GLU A 55 -18.80 -126.74 -55.51
C GLU A 55 -18.63 -126.46 -54.00
N LEU A 56 -19.08 -127.36 -53.13
CA LEU A 56 -18.88 -127.23 -51.68
C LEU A 56 -17.41 -127.19 -51.28
N GLU A 57 -16.57 -128.06 -51.87
CA GLU A 57 -15.13 -128.05 -51.60
C GLU A 57 -14.46 -126.75 -52.09
N GLU A 58 -14.96 -126.16 -53.19
CA GLU A 58 -14.52 -124.87 -53.69
C GLU A 58 -14.94 -123.72 -52.75
N TYR A 59 -16.16 -123.75 -52.23
CA TYR A 59 -16.63 -122.81 -51.21
C TYR A 59 -15.85 -122.92 -49.90
N ASP A 60 -15.52 -124.12 -49.43
CA ASP A 60 -14.70 -124.32 -48.23
C ASP A 60 -13.29 -123.72 -48.39
N LYS A 61 -12.66 -123.91 -49.57
CA LYS A 61 -11.38 -123.26 -49.91
C LYS A 61 -11.50 -121.74 -49.95
N LEU A 62 -12.61 -121.21 -50.45
CA LEU A 62 -12.88 -119.77 -50.49
C LEU A 62 -13.06 -119.20 -49.09
N ILE A 63 -13.84 -119.86 -48.22
CA ILE A 63 -14.04 -119.48 -46.82
C ILE A 63 -12.70 -119.44 -46.11
N LEU A 64 -11.88 -120.49 -46.22
CA LEU A 64 -10.56 -120.55 -45.58
C LEU A 64 -9.67 -119.38 -46.02
N THR A 65 -9.68 -119.04 -47.31
CA THR A 65 -8.88 -117.94 -47.87
C THR A 65 -9.36 -116.58 -47.37
N LYS A 66 -10.68 -116.37 -47.34
CA LYS A 66 -11.28 -115.12 -46.84
C LYS A 66 -11.09 -114.94 -45.34
N THR A 67 -11.17 -116.01 -44.55
CA THR A 67 -10.90 -115.98 -43.11
C THR A 67 -9.45 -115.57 -42.83
N LYS A 68 -8.47 -116.15 -43.55
CA LYS A 68 -7.06 -115.74 -43.44
C LYS A 68 -6.85 -114.26 -43.79
N ALA A 69 -7.46 -113.77 -44.86
CA ALA A 69 -7.38 -112.36 -45.24
C ALA A 69 -7.99 -111.42 -44.19
N ILE A 70 -9.08 -111.84 -43.52
CA ILE A 70 -9.68 -111.08 -42.40
C ILE A 70 -8.74 -111.06 -41.18
N GLU A 71 -8.10 -112.19 -40.86
CA GLU A 71 -7.12 -112.27 -39.77
C GLU A 71 -5.91 -111.37 -40.03
N GLU A 72 -5.36 -111.40 -41.25
CA GLU A 72 -4.24 -110.53 -41.66
C GLU A 72 -4.61 -109.04 -41.57
N LEU A 73 -5.79 -108.65 -42.07
CA LEU A 73 -6.28 -107.27 -41.97
C LEU A 73 -6.50 -106.84 -40.52
N ASN A 74 -7.05 -107.72 -39.66
CA ASN A 74 -7.21 -107.40 -38.24
C ASN A 74 -5.88 -107.18 -37.53
N ILE A 75 -4.84 -107.97 -37.87
CA ILE A 75 -3.48 -107.78 -37.34
C ILE A 75 -2.91 -106.44 -37.83
N GLU A 76 -3.05 -106.13 -39.11
CA GLU A 76 -2.56 -104.86 -39.70
C GLU A 76 -3.23 -103.64 -39.06
N TYR A 77 -4.57 -103.62 -38.97
CA TYR A 77 -5.31 -102.55 -38.31
C TYR A 77 -4.98 -102.45 -36.81
N GLY A 78 -4.78 -103.59 -36.12
CA GLY A 78 -4.35 -103.60 -34.73
C GLY A 78 -2.95 -102.99 -34.53
N ASN A 79 -2.00 -103.32 -35.41
CA ASN A 79 -0.66 -102.77 -35.39
C ASN A 79 -0.67 -101.26 -35.69
N GLN A 80 -1.46 -100.81 -36.67
CA GLN A 80 -1.60 -99.40 -37.03
C GLN A 80 -2.20 -98.59 -35.87
N ALA A 81 -3.26 -99.10 -35.22
CA ALA A 81 -3.85 -98.46 -34.05
C ALA A 81 -2.84 -98.35 -32.90
N THR A 82 -2.04 -99.40 -32.67
CA THR A 82 -0.99 -99.41 -31.65
C THR A 82 0.10 -98.38 -31.95
N TYR A 83 0.55 -98.29 -33.20
CA TYR A 83 1.54 -97.31 -33.63
C TYR A 83 1.03 -95.88 -33.45
N GLN A 84 -0.18 -95.59 -33.94
CA GLN A 84 -0.80 -94.28 -33.79
C GLN A 84 -0.98 -93.88 -32.32
N THR A 85 -1.44 -94.81 -31.49
CA THR A 85 -1.59 -94.58 -30.04
C THR A 85 -0.25 -94.19 -29.41
N ARG A 86 0.82 -94.92 -29.74
CA ARG A 86 2.17 -94.61 -29.24
C ARG A 86 2.66 -93.24 -29.72
N GLU A 87 2.45 -92.91 -30.99
CA GLU A 87 2.84 -91.60 -31.54
C GLU A 87 2.10 -90.44 -30.85
N PHE A 88 0.79 -90.62 -30.56
CA PHE A 88 0.02 -89.65 -29.79
C PHE A 88 0.52 -89.52 -28.35
N GLU A 89 0.86 -90.64 -27.70
CA GLU A 89 1.39 -90.65 -26.33
C GLU A 89 2.76 -89.96 -26.26
N GLU A 90 3.66 -90.23 -27.22
CA GLU A 90 4.95 -89.57 -27.33
C GLU A 90 4.80 -88.05 -27.53
N LYS A 91 3.90 -87.61 -28.42
CA LYS A 91 3.59 -86.18 -28.59
C LYS A 91 2.96 -85.55 -27.36
N SER A 92 2.05 -86.24 -26.67
CA SER A 92 1.44 -85.77 -25.43
C SER A 92 2.52 -85.49 -24.38
N ASN A 93 3.41 -86.46 -24.17
CA ASN A 93 4.53 -86.33 -23.23
C ASN A 93 5.48 -85.18 -23.60
N GLU A 94 5.73 -84.94 -24.90
CA GLU A 94 6.53 -83.80 -25.36
C GLU A 94 5.85 -82.45 -25.02
N TYR A 95 4.52 -82.36 -25.22
CA TYR A 95 3.76 -81.16 -24.86
C TYR A 95 3.72 -80.96 -23.34
N ASP A 96 3.50 -82.02 -22.56
CA ASP A 96 3.50 -81.95 -21.10
C ASP A 96 4.85 -81.45 -20.57
N HIS A 97 5.96 -81.97 -21.12
CA HIS A 97 7.29 -81.49 -20.76
C HIS A 97 7.53 -80.02 -21.14
N LYS A 98 7.04 -79.57 -22.31
CA LYS A 98 7.13 -78.15 -22.71
C LYS A 98 6.31 -77.25 -21.81
N ILE A 99 5.13 -77.69 -21.35
CA ILE A 99 4.30 -76.95 -20.40
C ILE A 99 5.05 -76.82 -19.08
N GLU A 100 5.61 -77.91 -18.54
CA GLU A 100 6.39 -77.89 -17.29
C GLU A 100 7.58 -76.94 -17.36
N LEU A 101 8.34 -76.94 -18.46
CA LEU A 101 9.44 -76.00 -18.68
C LEU A 101 8.96 -74.54 -18.72
N LYS A 102 7.81 -74.29 -19.35
CA LYS A 102 7.26 -72.93 -19.47
C LYS A 102 6.71 -72.41 -18.15
N ASP A 103 6.07 -73.28 -17.38
CA ASP A 103 5.58 -72.97 -16.03
C ASP A 103 6.76 -72.60 -15.12
N LYS A 104 7.85 -73.36 -15.19
CA LYS A 104 9.08 -73.02 -14.44
C LYS A 104 9.69 -71.69 -14.86
N GLU A 105 9.75 -71.39 -16.16
CA GLU A 105 10.23 -70.09 -16.66
C GLU A 105 9.35 -68.93 -16.19
N LEU A 106 8.03 -69.14 -16.12
CA LEU A 106 7.08 -68.15 -15.59
C LEU A 106 7.26 -67.94 -14.08
N GLU A 107 7.47 -69.01 -13.32
CA GLU A 107 7.74 -68.96 -11.89
C GLU A 107 9.05 -68.21 -11.59
N ASP A 108 10.14 -68.54 -12.29
CA ASP A 108 11.43 -67.85 -12.16
C ASP A 108 11.30 -66.34 -12.47
N LYS A 109 10.56 -65.98 -13.53
CA LYS A 109 10.27 -64.57 -13.88
C LYS A 109 9.40 -63.87 -12.84
N SER A 110 8.45 -64.58 -12.23
CA SER A 110 7.62 -64.03 -11.16
C SER A 110 8.51 -63.67 -9.97
N ILE A 111 9.40 -64.59 -9.56
CA ILE A 111 10.34 -64.38 -8.46
C ILE A 111 11.29 -63.20 -8.75
N GLU A 112 11.82 -63.12 -9.97
CA GLU A 112 12.67 -61.99 -10.38
C GLU A 112 11.93 -60.65 -10.26
N ASN A 113 10.69 -60.58 -10.75
CA ASN A 113 9.87 -59.37 -10.66
C ASN A 113 9.56 -59.00 -9.21
N ASP A 114 9.21 -59.97 -8.35
CA ASP A 114 8.93 -59.73 -6.94
C ASP A 114 10.18 -59.18 -6.22
N ASN A 115 11.36 -59.73 -6.50
CA ASN A 115 12.64 -59.23 -5.98
C ASN A 115 12.93 -57.79 -6.44
N ILE A 116 12.67 -57.47 -7.71
CA ILE A 116 12.83 -56.11 -8.24
C ILE A 116 11.87 -55.14 -7.53
N ILE A 117 10.62 -55.54 -7.34
CA ILE A 117 9.61 -54.73 -6.64
C ILE A 117 10.05 -54.47 -5.20
N GLU A 118 10.53 -55.49 -4.49
CA GLU A 118 11.02 -55.35 -3.11
C GLU A 118 12.25 -54.44 -3.03
N SER A 119 13.23 -54.62 -3.93
CA SER A 119 14.40 -53.74 -4.01
C SER A 119 14.01 -52.30 -4.29
N LYS A 120 13.09 -52.06 -5.22
CA LYS A 120 12.64 -50.71 -5.58
C LYS A 120 11.84 -50.06 -4.46
N LYS A 121 11.00 -50.83 -3.76
CA LYS A 121 10.27 -50.36 -2.60
C LYS A 121 11.23 -49.88 -1.52
N LYS A 122 12.27 -50.66 -1.22
CA LYS A 122 13.30 -50.28 -0.25
C LYS A 122 14.04 -49.00 -0.65
N GLU A 123 14.44 -48.86 -1.91
CA GLU A 123 15.06 -47.62 -2.41
C GLU A 123 14.16 -46.39 -2.22
N TYR A 124 12.85 -46.54 -2.47
CA TYR A 124 11.89 -45.46 -2.25
C TYR A 124 11.71 -45.12 -0.77
N ASP A 125 11.62 -46.13 0.09
CA ASP A 125 11.51 -45.95 1.54
C ASP A 125 12.76 -45.21 2.08
N ASP A 126 13.97 -45.63 1.69
CA ASP A 126 15.23 -44.97 2.05
C ASP A 126 15.27 -43.49 1.56
N LEU A 127 14.76 -43.21 0.36
CA LEU A 127 14.70 -41.86 -0.19
C LEU A 127 13.69 -40.98 0.56
N ILE A 128 12.54 -41.54 0.96
CA ILE A 128 11.54 -40.85 1.77
C ILE A 128 12.14 -40.46 3.12
N ASP A 129 12.83 -41.38 3.78
CA ASP A 129 13.48 -41.13 5.07
C ASP A 129 14.56 -40.04 4.96
N LEU A 130 15.38 -40.07 3.90
CA LEU A 130 16.37 -39.03 3.64
C LEU A 130 15.72 -37.66 3.43
N LYS A 131 14.64 -37.60 2.64
CA LYS A 131 13.92 -36.35 2.36
C LYS A 131 13.18 -35.81 3.57
N ALA A 132 12.63 -36.69 4.41
CA ALA A 132 12.01 -36.32 5.67
C ALA A 132 13.05 -35.66 6.60
N LYS A 133 14.24 -36.26 6.71
CA LYS A 133 15.34 -35.70 7.50
C LYS A 133 15.84 -34.35 6.97
N GLU A 134 16.03 -34.22 5.66
CA GLU A 134 16.39 -32.93 5.04
C GLU A 134 15.36 -31.82 5.32
N LEU A 135 14.07 -32.17 5.35
CA LEU A 135 12.99 -31.23 5.68
C LEU A 135 13.01 -30.85 7.15
N GLU A 136 13.26 -31.81 8.05
CA GLU A 136 13.38 -31.57 9.49
C GLU A 136 14.56 -30.65 9.80
N ASP A 137 15.74 -30.93 9.23
CA ASP A 137 16.94 -30.12 9.39
C ASP A 137 16.71 -28.68 8.90
N LYS A 138 16.06 -28.51 7.73
CA LYS A 138 15.68 -27.18 7.22
C LYS A 138 14.67 -26.46 8.11
N SER A 139 13.68 -27.18 8.64
CA SER A 139 12.71 -26.59 9.57
C SER A 139 13.43 -26.06 10.81
N ALA A 140 14.34 -26.85 11.38
CA ALA A 140 15.13 -26.44 12.53
C ALA A 140 16.03 -25.23 12.23
N GLU A 141 16.62 -25.15 11.03
CA GLU A 141 17.39 -23.98 10.58
C GLU A 141 16.51 -22.72 10.52
N TYR A 142 15.30 -22.82 9.94
CA TYR A 142 14.35 -21.70 9.90
C TYR A 142 13.89 -21.27 11.29
N ASP A 143 13.60 -22.21 12.19
CA ASP A 143 13.20 -21.91 13.56
C ASP A 143 14.32 -21.18 14.31
N ASN A 144 15.57 -21.62 14.14
CA ASN A 144 16.73 -20.94 14.72
C ASN A 144 16.90 -19.52 14.16
N LEU A 145 16.72 -19.34 12.85
CA LEU A 145 16.80 -18.02 12.21
C LEU A 145 15.70 -17.08 12.71
N ILE A 146 14.47 -17.58 12.84
CA ILE A 146 13.33 -16.82 13.36
C ILE A 146 13.58 -16.41 14.80
N ASN A 147 14.04 -17.33 15.65
CA ASN A 147 14.36 -17.05 17.04
C ASN A 147 15.50 -16.02 17.18
N GLY A 148 16.58 -16.17 16.40
CA GLY A 148 17.67 -15.19 16.40
C GLY A 148 17.22 -13.79 15.97
N LYS A 149 16.38 -13.70 14.92
CA LYS A 149 15.80 -12.41 14.49
C LYS A 149 14.86 -11.82 15.53
N LYS A 150 14.07 -12.65 16.21
CA LYS A 150 13.19 -12.22 17.29
C LYS A 150 13.98 -11.60 18.44
N GLU A 151 15.05 -12.24 18.89
CA GLU A 151 15.94 -11.70 19.93
C GLU A 151 16.60 -10.39 19.51
N GLU A 152 17.06 -10.27 18.26
CA GLU A 152 17.58 -9.00 17.72
C GLU A 152 16.54 -7.87 17.80
N TYR A 153 15.29 -8.14 17.41
CA TYR A 153 14.22 -7.15 17.49
C TYR A 153 13.83 -6.80 18.92
N ASP A 154 13.76 -7.77 19.82
CA ASP A 154 13.46 -7.54 21.25
C ASP A 154 14.55 -6.65 21.89
N ASN A 155 15.82 -6.91 21.59
CA ASN A 155 16.94 -6.07 22.03
C ASN A 155 16.85 -4.65 21.46
N LEU A 156 16.50 -4.51 20.17
CA LEU A 156 16.36 -3.19 19.54
C LEU A 156 15.20 -2.39 20.16
N ILE A 157 14.07 -3.03 20.42
CA ILE A 157 12.93 -2.42 21.10
C ILE A 157 13.33 -1.95 22.49
N GLN A 158 14.07 -2.76 23.25
CA GLN A 158 14.53 -2.38 24.58
C GLN A 158 15.47 -1.16 24.55
N ILE A 159 16.45 -1.15 23.64
CA ILE A 159 17.38 -0.03 23.48
C ILE A 159 16.62 1.23 23.08
N LYS A 160 15.73 1.15 22.10
CA LYS A 160 14.95 2.30 21.63
C LYS A 160 13.96 2.80 22.68
N GLY A 161 13.37 1.89 23.45
CA GLY A 161 12.53 2.23 24.59
C GLY A 161 13.30 3.04 25.62
N LYS A 162 14.50 2.59 26.00
CA LYS A 162 15.37 3.28 26.96
C LYS A 162 15.85 4.64 26.44
N GLU A 163 16.28 4.74 25.18
CA GLU A 163 16.67 6.02 24.57
C GLU A 163 15.52 7.05 24.57
N LEU A 164 14.28 6.58 24.43
CA LEU A 164 13.10 7.44 24.42
C LEU A 164 12.72 7.88 25.83
N GLU A 165 12.86 6.98 26.82
CA GLU A 165 12.69 7.28 28.24
C GLU A 165 13.74 8.30 28.72
N ASP A 166 15.02 8.09 28.41
CA ASP A 166 16.13 9.00 28.75
C ASP A 166 15.93 10.40 28.10
N LYS A 167 15.41 10.47 26.88
CA LYS A 167 15.06 11.76 26.25
C LYS A 167 13.87 12.43 26.91
N SER A 168 12.87 11.65 27.31
CA SER A 168 11.70 12.20 28.00
C SER A 168 12.11 12.84 29.32
N THR A 169 12.94 12.16 30.10
CA THR A 169 13.45 12.70 31.37
C THR A 169 14.31 13.93 31.16
N GLU A 170 15.18 13.97 30.14
CA GLU A 170 15.95 15.17 29.79
C GLU A 170 15.05 16.37 29.43
N TYR A 171 13.97 16.14 28.67
CA TYR A 171 13.00 17.19 28.34
C TYR A 171 12.24 17.68 29.58
N ASP A 172 11.83 16.77 30.47
CA ASP A 172 11.14 17.12 31.70
C ASP A 172 12.04 17.97 32.62
N GLU A 173 13.29 17.56 32.81
CA GLU A 173 14.30 18.32 33.56
C GLU A 173 14.57 19.70 32.93
N PHE A 174 14.62 19.77 31.59
CA PHE A 174 14.78 21.03 30.87
C PHE A 174 13.59 21.97 31.10
N ILE A 175 12.37 21.46 31.03
CA ILE A 175 11.14 22.23 31.28
C ILE A 175 11.11 22.73 32.72
N GLU A 176 11.44 21.88 33.69
CA GLU A 176 11.46 22.27 35.11
C GLU A 176 12.49 23.37 35.37
N ARG A 177 13.71 23.21 34.84
CA ARG A 177 14.77 24.22 34.94
C ARG A 177 14.35 25.54 34.31
N LYS A 178 13.76 25.52 33.12
CA LYS A 178 13.31 26.74 32.44
C LYS A 178 12.14 27.41 33.16
N SER A 179 11.21 26.63 33.68
CA SER A 179 10.09 27.14 34.48
C SER A 179 10.60 27.87 35.73
N LYS A 180 11.57 27.29 36.43
CA LYS A 180 12.21 27.92 37.59
C LYS A 180 12.95 29.20 37.24
N GLU A 181 13.71 29.22 36.14
CA GLU A 181 14.42 30.40 35.64
C GLU A 181 13.45 31.55 35.31
N TYR A 182 12.32 31.24 34.66
CA TYR A 182 11.26 32.21 34.38
C TYR A 182 10.58 32.72 35.65
N GLU A 183 10.34 31.85 36.63
CA GLU A 183 9.73 32.25 37.89
C GLU A 183 10.65 33.17 38.70
N ASP A 184 11.96 32.88 38.73
CA ASP A 184 12.96 33.70 39.42
C ASP A 184 13.12 35.07 38.75
N THR A 185 13.19 35.12 37.42
CA THR A 185 13.25 36.40 36.68
C THR A 185 11.96 37.21 36.83
N PHE A 186 10.80 36.55 36.84
CA PHE A 186 9.53 37.22 37.10
C PHE A 186 9.49 37.84 38.51
N LYS A 187 9.93 37.10 39.53
CA LYS A 187 10.05 37.59 40.91
C LYS A 187 10.99 38.79 41.01
N GLN A 188 12.17 38.72 40.40
CA GLN A 188 13.11 39.84 40.38
C GLN A 188 12.50 41.09 39.75
N LYS A 189 11.82 40.92 38.61
CA LYS A 189 11.19 42.05 37.90
C LYS A 189 10.01 42.64 38.65
N ALA A 190 9.25 41.82 39.38
CA ALA A 190 8.20 42.29 40.27
C ALA A 190 8.77 43.16 41.40
N ILE A 191 9.85 42.72 42.05
CA ILE A 191 10.54 43.48 43.10
C ILE A 191 11.10 44.81 42.55
N GLU A 192 11.72 44.79 41.36
CA GLU A 192 12.26 46.00 40.73
C GLU A 192 11.16 47.02 40.42
N LEU A 193 9.99 46.56 39.94
CA LEU A 193 8.85 47.43 39.67
C LEU A 193 8.25 48.01 40.96
N GLU A 194 8.18 47.22 42.03
CA GLU A 194 7.68 47.66 43.32
C GLU A 194 8.59 48.74 43.93
N GLN A 195 9.91 48.55 43.85
CA GLN A 195 10.91 49.55 44.26
C GLN A 195 10.76 50.86 43.47
N LYS A 196 10.68 50.77 42.13
CA LYS A 196 10.45 51.96 41.28
C LYS A 196 9.14 52.67 41.59
N SER A 197 8.07 51.92 41.88
CA SER A 197 6.79 52.50 42.27
C SER A 197 6.93 53.31 43.56
N SER A 198 7.59 52.74 44.58
CA SER A 198 7.87 53.44 45.84
C SER A 198 8.71 54.70 45.63
N GLU A 199 9.76 54.64 44.81
CA GLU A 199 10.60 55.80 44.48
C GLU A 199 9.79 56.91 43.79
N TYR A 200 8.87 56.55 42.88
CA TYR A 200 8.00 57.51 42.22
C TYR A 200 6.96 58.11 43.19
N GLU A 201 6.44 57.34 44.13
CA GLU A 201 5.54 57.85 45.18
C GLU A 201 6.25 58.89 46.06
N ASP A 202 7.46 58.60 46.53
CA ASP A 202 8.28 59.55 47.32
C ASP A 202 8.60 60.83 46.53
N LEU A 203 8.92 60.69 45.24
CA LEU A 203 9.19 61.82 44.36
C LEU A 203 7.94 62.69 44.15
N ILE A 204 6.78 62.06 43.94
CA ILE A 204 5.49 62.76 43.81
C ILE A 204 5.18 63.51 45.10
N GLU A 205 5.35 62.90 46.28
CA GLU A 205 5.10 63.57 47.56
C GLU A 205 6.01 64.80 47.71
N THR A 206 7.31 64.64 47.41
CA THR A 206 8.28 65.73 47.52
C THR A 206 7.96 66.88 46.57
N LYS A 207 7.59 66.57 45.31
CA LYS A 207 7.20 67.58 44.32
C LYS A 207 5.89 68.26 44.69
N THR A 208 4.94 67.54 45.26
CA THR A 208 3.65 68.09 45.71
C THR A 208 3.88 69.10 46.83
N LYS A 209 4.69 68.79 47.83
CA LYS A 209 5.08 69.74 48.90
C LYS A 209 5.76 70.99 48.33
N SER A 210 6.70 70.82 47.40
CA SER A 210 7.36 71.96 46.76
C SER A 210 6.39 72.85 45.97
N ILE A 211 5.41 72.26 45.27
CA ILE A 211 4.35 73.00 44.57
C ILE A 211 3.47 73.77 45.58
N GLU A 212 3.12 73.16 46.71
CA GLU A 212 2.35 73.81 47.77
C GLU A 212 3.09 75.02 48.34
N GLU A 213 4.38 74.89 48.64
CA GLU A 213 5.25 75.98 49.11
C GLU A 213 5.33 77.12 48.08
N LEU A 214 5.59 76.80 46.80
CA LEU A 214 5.62 77.75 45.69
C LEU A 214 4.28 78.45 45.49
N ASN A 215 3.15 77.75 45.63
CA ASN A 215 1.82 78.34 45.54
C ASN A 215 1.56 79.31 46.71
N LEU A 216 2.04 78.97 47.91
CA LEU A 216 1.93 79.83 49.08
C LEU A 216 2.74 81.12 48.89
N GLU A 217 3.98 80.99 48.42
CA GLU A 217 4.84 82.12 48.08
C GLU A 217 4.22 82.98 46.96
N TYR A 218 3.77 82.34 45.88
CA TYR A 218 3.07 83.02 44.78
C TYR A 218 1.84 83.79 45.27
N ASN A 219 1.01 83.19 46.13
CA ASN A 219 -0.16 83.86 46.69
C ASN A 219 0.22 85.04 47.59
N ASN A 220 1.28 84.92 48.40
CA ASN A 220 1.77 86.01 49.23
C ASN A 220 2.31 87.16 48.36
N THR A 221 3.14 86.86 47.36
CA THR A 221 3.65 87.84 46.41
C THR A 221 2.51 88.47 45.63
N LYS A 222 1.53 87.68 45.18
CA LYS A 222 0.36 88.19 44.47
C LYS A 222 -0.47 89.13 45.33
N THR A 223 -0.70 88.78 46.59
CA THR A 223 -1.40 89.65 47.54
C THR A 223 -0.63 90.96 47.75
N SER A 224 0.71 90.89 47.88
CA SER A 224 1.55 92.09 47.98
C SER A 224 1.53 92.93 46.71
N VAL A 225 1.53 92.30 45.54
CA VAL A 225 1.40 92.98 44.24
C VAL A 225 0.03 93.60 44.08
N ASP A 226 -1.05 92.92 44.49
CA ASP A 226 -2.41 93.45 44.45
C ASP A 226 -2.57 94.63 45.43
N ASP A 227 -1.98 94.55 46.63
CA ASP A 227 -1.92 95.66 47.59
C ASP A 227 -1.11 96.84 47.02
N LEU A 228 0.07 96.59 46.46
CA LEU A 228 0.88 97.63 45.82
C LEU A 228 0.18 98.21 44.59
N ASN A 229 -0.52 97.39 43.79
CA ASN A 229 -1.33 97.85 42.67
C ASN A 229 -2.52 98.67 43.14
N SER A 230 -3.16 98.33 44.26
CA SER A 230 -4.21 99.16 44.85
C SER A 230 -3.66 100.50 45.34
N GLN A 231 -2.46 100.51 45.92
CA GLN A 231 -1.74 101.72 46.29
C GLN A 231 -1.34 102.54 45.07
N ILE A 232 -0.89 101.88 44.00
CA ILE A 232 -0.61 102.51 42.71
C ILE A 232 -1.91 103.05 42.12
N ILE A 233 -3.03 102.34 42.12
CA ILE A 233 -4.33 102.85 41.64
C ILE A 233 -4.76 104.05 42.49
N THR A 234 -4.55 104.07 43.80
CA THR A 234 -4.82 105.29 44.60
C THR A 234 -3.84 106.42 44.28
N LEU A 235 -2.57 106.11 43.99
CA LEU A 235 -1.57 107.08 43.52
C LEU A 235 -1.81 107.49 42.05
N ASP A 236 -2.46 106.66 41.26
CA ASP A 236 -2.82 106.84 39.85
C ASP A 236 -4.19 107.48 39.74
N ASP A 237 -5.05 107.44 40.77
CA ASP A 237 -6.18 108.33 40.97
C ASP A 237 -5.68 109.73 41.38
N ASP A 238 -4.60 109.79 42.18
CA ASP A 238 -3.86 111.03 42.47
C ASP A 238 -3.08 111.57 41.24
N VAL A 239 -2.58 110.69 40.35
CA VAL A 239 -1.89 111.05 39.09
C VAL A 239 -2.85 111.13 37.89
N SER A 240 -4.07 110.58 37.95
CA SER A 240 -5.14 110.75 36.95
C SER A 240 -5.81 112.13 37.04
N MET A 241 -5.50 112.92 38.08
CA MET A 241 -5.61 114.38 38.01
C MET A 241 -4.59 115.04 37.05
N GLN A 242 -3.63 114.28 36.52
CA GLN A 242 -2.59 114.73 35.59
C GLN A 242 -2.12 113.62 34.63
N GLY A 243 -2.93 113.28 33.61
CA GLY A 243 -2.37 112.71 32.37
C GLY A 243 -3.19 111.65 31.67
N PHE A 244 -4.01 112.07 30.71
CA PHE A 244 -4.48 111.24 29.61
C PHE A 244 -3.31 110.53 28.90
N GLY A 245 -3.46 109.24 28.54
CA GLY A 245 -2.60 108.65 27.51
C GLY A 245 -2.53 107.13 27.46
N ILE A 246 -3.59 106.52 26.95
CA ILE A 246 -3.73 105.10 26.58
C ILE A 246 -2.47 104.52 25.89
N TYR A 247 -2.05 103.36 26.39
CA TYR A 247 -0.99 102.48 25.90
C TYR A 247 -1.32 101.87 24.52
N LYS A 248 -0.29 101.73 23.67
CA LYS A 248 -0.33 101.19 22.30
C LYS A 248 -0.58 99.67 22.28
N SER A 249 -1.38 99.22 21.31
CA SER A 249 -1.45 97.82 20.85
C SER A 249 -0.29 97.54 19.89
N GLU A 250 0.41 96.43 20.11
CA GLU A 250 1.43 95.88 19.19
C GLU A 250 1.02 94.48 18.73
N TYR A 251 1.50 94.11 17.54
CA TYR A 251 1.38 92.84 16.83
C TYR A 251 0.16 92.62 15.93
N ASN A 252 0.15 93.36 14.83
CA ASN A 252 -0.20 92.80 13.53
C ASN A 252 1.02 93.00 12.63
N LEU A 253 1.62 91.93 12.07
CA LEU A 253 2.45 91.89 10.85
C LEU A 253 3.28 90.58 10.76
N MET A 254 2.80 89.61 9.98
CA MET A 254 3.67 88.60 9.35
C MET A 254 3.71 88.89 7.84
N ASN A 255 4.87 89.28 7.31
CA ASN A 255 5.13 89.51 5.89
C ASN A 255 5.15 88.21 5.07
N SER A 256 4.67 88.26 3.82
CA SER A 256 4.68 87.18 2.82
C SER A 256 6.04 86.45 2.68
N VAL A 257 7.16 87.16 2.84
CA VAL A 257 8.53 86.60 2.77
C VAL A 257 8.84 85.62 3.92
N LYS A 258 8.33 85.87 5.14
CA LYS A 258 8.56 84.96 6.28
C LYS A 258 7.85 83.62 6.09
N CYS A 259 6.69 83.64 5.43
CA CYS A 259 5.91 82.44 5.17
C CYS A 259 6.62 81.50 4.18
N SER A 260 7.26 82.04 3.13
CA SER A 260 8.07 81.22 2.21
C SER A 260 9.29 80.59 2.88
N THR A 261 9.93 81.31 3.81
CA THR A 261 11.07 80.76 4.58
C THR A 261 10.62 79.66 5.53
N MET A 262 9.52 79.87 6.25
CA MET A 262 8.96 78.86 7.15
C MET A 262 8.49 77.60 6.39
N LEU A 263 7.95 77.76 5.17
CA LEU A 263 7.60 76.60 4.31
C LEU A 263 8.85 75.82 3.89
N ALA A 264 9.96 76.51 3.61
CA ALA A 264 11.24 75.86 3.29
C ALA A 264 11.80 75.09 4.49
N GLU A 265 11.75 75.68 5.70
CA GLU A 265 12.19 75.03 6.95
C GLU A 265 11.38 73.76 7.26
N ILE A 266 10.06 73.79 7.06
CA ILE A 266 9.21 72.61 7.25
C ILE A 266 9.56 71.51 6.23
N ARG A 267 9.83 71.87 4.97
CA ARG A 267 10.22 70.90 3.94
C ARG A 267 11.61 70.31 4.20
N GLU A 268 12.54 71.11 4.71
CA GLU A 268 13.87 70.62 5.13
C GLU A 268 13.73 69.63 6.30
N LYS A 269 12.92 69.97 7.32
CA LYS A 269 12.58 69.07 8.42
C LYS A 269 11.94 67.77 7.93
N GLN A 270 11.04 67.82 6.94
CA GLN A 270 10.45 66.63 6.34
C GLN A 270 11.50 65.76 5.62
N VAL A 271 12.43 66.37 4.87
CA VAL A 271 13.52 65.66 4.18
C VAL A 271 14.45 64.97 5.19
N ASP A 272 14.78 65.65 6.29
CA ASP A 272 15.65 65.11 7.33
C ASP A 272 14.98 63.95 8.07
N MET A 273 13.68 64.04 8.36
CA MET A 273 12.91 62.92 8.95
C MET A 273 12.85 61.68 8.04
N ILE A 274 12.85 61.85 6.72
CA ILE A 274 12.94 60.72 5.78
C ILE A 274 14.33 60.10 5.81
N LYS A 275 15.40 60.92 5.81
CA LYS A 275 16.79 60.45 5.84
C LYS A 275 17.12 59.73 7.15
N SER A 276 16.62 60.21 8.28
CA SER A 276 16.81 59.60 9.60
C SER A 276 15.93 58.37 9.83
N LYS A 277 15.06 58.00 8.87
CA LYS A 277 14.03 56.95 9.00
C LYS A 277 13.04 57.20 10.15
N GLU A 278 12.94 58.42 10.68
CA GLU A 278 11.97 58.79 11.73
C GLU A 278 10.58 59.11 11.17
N ALA A 279 10.46 59.28 9.85
CA ALA A 279 9.17 59.48 9.18
C ALA A 279 8.27 58.23 9.21
N ILE A 280 8.84 57.05 9.44
CA ILE A 280 8.16 55.76 9.39
C ILE A 280 8.45 54.93 10.64
N GLU A 281 7.42 54.24 11.11
CA GLU A 281 7.52 53.15 12.08
C GLU A 281 7.49 51.83 11.31
N PHE A 282 8.59 51.07 11.34
CA PHE A 282 8.65 49.75 10.70
C PHE A 282 9.21 48.68 11.63
N LYS A 283 8.78 47.43 11.41
CA LYS A 283 9.38 46.22 12.00
C LYS A 283 9.98 45.39 10.87
N GLN A 284 11.13 44.76 11.13
CA GLN A 284 11.80 43.95 10.11
C GLN A 284 10.89 42.80 9.65
N TRP A 285 10.70 42.69 8.34
CA TRP A 285 9.86 41.64 7.77
C TRP A 285 10.55 40.28 7.93
N ILE A 286 9.95 39.40 8.73
CA ILE A 286 10.39 38.01 8.89
C ILE A 286 9.67 37.15 7.84
N ILE A 287 10.42 36.63 6.87
CA ILE A 287 9.92 35.65 5.90
C ILE A 287 10.19 34.25 6.47
N ASN A 288 9.13 33.47 6.71
CA ASN A 288 9.17 32.04 7.02
C ASN A 288 10.05 31.60 8.21
N GLY A 289 9.83 32.16 9.41
CA GLY A 289 10.16 31.51 10.69
C GLY A 289 11.64 31.23 11.00
N ASN A 290 12.56 31.41 10.05
CA ASN A 290 13.99 31.26 10.26
C ASN A 290 14.64 32.63 10.23
N ILE A 291 15.07 33.05 11.41
CA ILE A 291 16.02 34.14 11.61
C ILE A 291 17.39 33.60 11.15
N ASN A 292 17.55 33.35 9.86
CA ASN A 292 18.86 33.13 9.30
C ASN A 292 19.44 34.50 9.00
N GLU A 293 20.26 34.93 9.95
CA GLU A 293 21.21 36.04 9.85
C GLU A 293 21.81 36.06 8.43
N ASN A 294 21.54 37.15 7.68
CA ASN A 294 21.97 37.45 6.29
C ASN A 294 20.94 37.36 5.15
N ASN A 295 19.65 37.58 5.40
CA ASN A 295 18.71 37.87 4.30
C ASN A 295 18.77 39.37 3.90
N GLN A 296 19.84 39.75 3.19
CA GLN A 296 19.94 41.06 2.51
C GLN A 296 18.66 41.38 1.71
N LEU A 297 18.07 40.36 1.09
CA LEU A 297 16.80 40.42 0.37
C LEU A 297 15.62 40.93 1.22
N ALA A 298 15.52 40.54 2.50
CA ALA A 298 14.43 40.98 3.38
C ALA A 298 14.62 42.44 3.84
N GLY A 299 15.88 42.86 4.03
CA GLY A 299 16.23 44.25 4.28
C GLY A 299 15.90 45.15 3.09
N ASP A 300 16.32 44.74 1.89
CA ASP A 300 16.08 45.47 0.64
C ASP A 300 14.58 45.61 0.34
N MET A 301 13.80 44.53 0.52
CA MET A 301 12.34 44.58 0.36
C MET A 301 11.65 45.51 1.36
N THR A 302 12.15 45.58 2.60
CA THR A 302 11.60 46.49 3.62
C THR A 302 11.92 47.95 3.26
N ASP A 303 13.15 48.25 2.82
CA ASP A 303 13.56 49.60 2.42
C ASP A 303 12.80 50.09 1.17
N ASP A 304 12.51 49.23 0.20
CA ASP A 304 11.70 49.59 -0.97
C ASP A 304 10.22 49.82 -0.60
N MET A 305 9.66 49.04 0.34
CA MET A 305 8.33 49.29 0.88
C MET A 305 8.24 50.62 1.62
N ILE A 306 9.26 50.95 2.43
CA ILE A 306 9.36 52.25 3.13
C ILE A 306 9.31 53.39 2.11
N LYS A 307 10.16 53.35 1.07
CA LYS A 307 10.18 54.38 0.01
C LYS A 307 8.83 54.51 -0.70
N LEU A 308 8.18 53.38 -0.99
CA LEU A 308 6.87 53.36 -1.66
C LEU A 308 5.80 54.03 -0.80
N VAL A 309 5.72 53.71 0.49
CA VAL A 309 4.72 54.26 1.41
C VAL A 309 4.94 55.76 1.63
N VAL A 310 6.19 56.21 1.85
CA VAL A 310 6.49 57.67 1.96
C VAL A 310 6.08 58.39 0.70
N ARG A 311 6.40 57.83 -0.48
CA ARG A 311 6.10 58.48 -1.75
C ARG A 311 4.61 58.62 -1.98
N ILE A 312 3.84 57.54 -1.79
CA ILE A 312 2.37 57.56 -1.90
C ILE A 312 1.78 58.59 -0.93
N PHE A 313 2.28 58.63 0.30
CA PHE A 313 1.80 59.57 1.30
C PHE A 313 2.06 61.02 0.90
N ASN A 314 3.28 61.34 0.48
CA ASN A 314 3.68 62.69 0.08
C ASN A 314 2.95 63.15 -1.19
N ASP A 315 2.85 62.30 -2.21
CA ASP A 315 2.20 62.64 -3.48
C ASP A 315 0.72 63.01 -3.26
N GLU A 316 0.00 62.26 -2.41
CA GLU A 316 -1.40 62.56 -2.10
C GLU A 316 -1.53 63.77 -1.17
N CYS A 317 -0.67 63.91 -0.15
CA CYS A 317 -0.66 65.10 0.71
C CYS A 317 -0.42 66.38 -0.09
N ASP A 318 0.58 66.40 -0.96
CA ASP A 318 0.91 67.57 -1.79
C ASP A 318 -0.23 67.87 -2.77
N SER A 319 -0.85 66.84 -3.35
CA SER A 319 -2.05 66.97 -4.21
C SER A 319 -3.24 67.58 -3.47
N ILE A 320 -3.45 67.21 -2.20
CA ILE A 320 -4.51 67.73 -1.36
C ILE A 320 -4.21 69.16 -0.90
N ILE A 321 -3.00 69.43 -0.38
CA ILE A 321 -2.57 70.74 0.13
C ILE A 321 -2.61 71.80 -0.97
N ASN A 322 -2.21 71.46 -2.19
CA ASN A 322 -2.27 72.38 -3.33
C ASN A 322 -3.69 72.90 -3.62
N LYS A 323 -4.73 72.12 -3.28
CA LYS A 323 -6.14 72.47 -3.50
C LYS A 323 -6.77 73.28 -2.36
N VAL A 324 -5.99 73.70 -1.36
CA VAL A 324 -6.50 74.50 -0.24
C VAL A 324 -6.98 75.87 -0.69
N LYS A 325 -8.17 76.25 -0.20
CA LYS A 325 -8.85 77.53 -0.37
C LYS A 325 -9.28 78.02 1.01
N PHE A 326 -9.55 79.32 1.14
CA PHE A 326 -10.03 79.92 2.38
C PHE A 326 -11.28 79.21 2.95
N SER A 327 -12.12 78.64 2.07
CA SER A 327 -13.42 78.06 2.43
C SER A 327 -13.41 76.57 2.76
N ASN A 328 -12.28 75.86 2.62
CA ASN A 328 -12.27 74.38 2.65
C ASN A 328 -11.15 73.76 3.49
N ILE A 329 -10.55 74.52 4.41
CA ILE A 329 -9.45 74.04 5.27
C ILE A 329 -9.84 72.81 6.08
N GLU A 330 -10.98 72.82 6.77
CA GLU A 330 -11.46 71.69 7.57
C GLU A 330 -11.73 70.44 6.71
N ALA A 331 -12.28 70.62 5.51
CA ALA A 331 -12.55 69.51 4.59
C ALA A 331 -11.25 68.85 4.09
N ILE A 332 -10.22 69.67 3.87
CA ILE A 332 -8.89 69.21 3.44
C ILE A 332 -8.14 68.53 4.58
N GLU A 333 -8.16 69.10 5.78
CA GLU A 333 -7.57 68.51 6.97
C GLU A 333 -8.16 67.12 7.24
N ASN A 334 -9.49 66.99 7.20
CA ASN A 334 -10.17 65.71 7.37
C ASN A 334 -9.82 64.70 6.28
N ARG A 335 -9.59 65.16 5.04
CA ARG A 335 -9.17 64.28 3.94
C ARG A 335 -7.77 63.72 4.15
N ILE A 336 -6.83 64.54 4.61
CA ILE A 336 -5.46 64.09 4.90
C ILE A 336 -5.45 63.16 6.13
N LYS A 337 -6.21 63.49 7.18
CA LYS A 337 -6.40 62.61 8.36
C LYS A 337 -6.92 61.23 7.96
N LYS A 338 -8.00 61.18 7.17
CA LYS A 338 -8.59 59.92 6.70
C LYS A 338 -7.61 59.12 5.84
N PHE A 339 -6.89 59.80 4.95
CA PHE A 339 -5.89 59.15 4.10
C PHE A 339 -4.73 58.56 4.93
N PHE A 340 -4.24 59.28 5.94
CA PHE A 340 -3.25 58.78 6.88
C PHE A 340 -3.74 57.52 7.61
N GLU A 341 -4.97 57.54 8.13
CA GLU A 341 -5.57 56.38 8.80
C GLU A 341 -5.72 55.18 7.86
N ASP A 342 -6.22 55.40 6.65
CA ASP A 342 -6.44 54.33 5.67
C ASP A 342 -5.12 53.73 5.18
N LEU A 343 -4.08 54.55 4.96
CA LEU A 343 -2.74 54.10 4.59
C LEU A 343 -2.10 53.29 5.72
N ASN A 344 -2.21 53.73 6.97
CA ASN A 344 -1.67 53.02 8.13
C ASN A 344 -2.43 51.71 8.45
N LYS A 345 -3.72 51.62 8.11
CA LYS A 345 -4.48 50.35 8.18
C LYS A 345 -3.95 49.33 7.17
N LEU A 346 -3.70 49.75 5.93
CA LEU A 346 -3.07 48.90 4.91
C LEU A 346 -1.64 48.49 5.30
N GLY A 347 -0.92 49.40 5.96
CA GLY A 347 0.42 49.18 6.53
C GLY A 347 0.50 48.15 7.67
N ASN A 348 -0.63 47.67 8.22
CA ASN A 348 -0.61 46.60 9.22
C ASN A 348 -0.11 45.26 8.68
N ILE A 349 -0.39 44.97 7.40
CA ILE A 349 0.02 43.72 6.75
C ILE A 349 1.52 43.74 6.46
N THR A 350 2.02 44.88 5.98
CA THR A 350 3.42 45.08 5.60
C THR A 350 4.32 45.54 6.74
N GLN A 351 3.75 45.81 7.92
CA GLN A 351 4.43 46.33 9.11
C GLN A 351 5.18 47.66 8.89
N VAL A 352 4.73 48.48 7.93
CA VAL A 352 5.27 49.81 7.62
C VAL A 352 4.18 50.85 7.81
N LYS A 353 4.37 51.82 8.71
CA LYS A 353 3.40 52.88 9.01
C LYS A 353 4.05 54.25 8.99
N ILE A 354 3.31 55.26 8.54
CA ILE A 354 3.74 56.66 8.68
C ILE A 354 3.66 57.05 10.15
N SER A 355 4.72 57.66 10.69
CA SER A 355 4.74 58.12 12.07
C SER A 355 3.80 59.32 12.26
N PRO A 356 3.06 59.40 13.40
CA PRO A 356 2.27 60.58 13.75
C PRO A 356 3.07 61.88 13.75
N LYS A 357 4.37 61.83 14.07
CA LYS A 357 5.26 63.00 14.04
C LYS A 357 5.41 63.57 12.62
N TYR A 358 5.53 62.70 11.62
CA TYR A 358 5.64 63.09 10.22
C TYR A 358 4.31 63.56 9.64
N PHE A 359 3.21 62.97 10.09
CA PHE A 359 1.87 63.47 9.77
C PHE A 359 1.67 64.92 10.26
N ASN A 360 2.11 65.24 11.49
CA ASN A 360 1.98 66.59 12.04
C ASN A 360 2.75 67.64 11.24
N THR A 361 3.94 67.32 10.71
CA THR A 361 4.68 68.28 9.86
C THR A 361 3.98 68.54 8.53
N LYS A 362 3.20 67.58 8.00
CA LYS A 362 2.31 67.82 6.85
C LYS A 362 1.07 68.66 7.21
N MET A 363 0.59 68.58 8.45
CA MET A 363 -0.45 69.49 8.96
C MET A 363 0.07 70.91 9.12
N GLU A 364 1.28 71.08 9.66
CA GLU A 364 1.97 72.38 9.73
C GLU A 364 2.14 73.00 8.33
N GLU A 365 2.54 72.21 7.32
CA GLU A 365 2.63 72.66 5.93
C GLU A 365 1.27 73.10 5.37
N LEU A 366 0.18 72.39 5.69
CA LEU A 366 -1.18 72.75 5.28
C LEU A 366 -1.61 74.10 5.86
N TYR A 367 -1.46 74.30 7.17
CA TYR A 367 -1.89 75.54 7.84
C TYR A 367 -1.08 76.75 7.37
N LEU A 368 0.24 76.57 7.19
CA LEU A 368 1.08 77.64 6.67
C LEU A 368 0.74 77.97 5.21
N SER A 369 0.42 76.97 4.39
CA SER A 369 -0.07 77.17 3.02
C SER A 369 -1.42 77.88 2.96
N TYR A 370 -2.28 77.66 3.96
CA TYR A 370 -3.56 78.34 4.12
C TYR A 370 -3.35 79.82 4.48
N GLU A 371 -2.51 80.11 5.48
CA GLU A 371 -2.18 81.48 5.88
C GLU A 371 -1.55 82.28 4.74
N TYR A 372 -0.68 81.64 3.94
CA TYR A 372 -0.11 82.24 2.74
C TYR A 372 -1.18 82.64 1.72
N LYS A 373 -2.11 81.73 1.40
CA LYS A 373 -3.18 81.99 0.43
C LYS A 373 -4.18 83.03 0.93
N LEU A 374 -4.42 83.09 2.24
CA LEU A 374 -5.27 84.10 2.87
C LEU A 374 -4.65 85.50 2.69
N LYS A 375 -3.33 85.64 2.92
CA LYS A 375 -2.62 86.90 2.69
C LYS A 375 -2.51 87.30 1.23
N ASP A 376 -2.24 86.36 0.31
CA ASP A 376 -2.23 86.66 -1.13
C ASP A 376 -3.60 87.13 -1.62
N GLN A 377 -4.69 86.65 -1.01
CA GLN A 377 -6.04 87.15 -1.28
C GLN A 377 -6.27 88.56 -0.70
N GLU A 378 -5.90 88.82 0.56
CA GLU A 378 -5.96 90.15 1.18
C GLU A 378 -5.13 91.19 0.38
N GLU A 379 -3.96 90.81 -0.13
CA GLU A 379 -3.10 91.65 -0.99
C GLU A 379 -3.69 91.89 -2.39
N LYS A 380 -4.53 90.99 -2.91
CA LYS A 380 -5.26 91.17 -4.18
C LYS A 380 -6.52 92.02 -4.02
N GLU A 381 -7.24 91.87 -2.92
CA GLU A 381 -8.44 92.65 -2.59
C GLU A 381 -8.06 94.12 -2.29
N SER A 382 -6.93 94.35 -1.62
CA SER A 382 -6.38 95.70 -1.36
C SER A 382 -5.79 96.42 -2.58
N LYS A 383 -5.54 95.71 -3.70
CA LYS A 383 -5.10 96.32 -4.98
C LYS A 383 -6.24 96.56 -5.97
N THR A 384 -7.44 96.02 -5.70
CA THR A 384 -8.62 96.14 -6.58
C THR A 384 -9.62 97.19 -6.06
N THR A 385 -9.36 97.76 -4.88
CA THR A 385 -10.08 98.91 -4.29
C THR A 385 -9.20 100.15 -4.43
#